data_AF-A0A396GNP7-F1
#
_entry.id   AF-A0A396GNP7-F1
#
_cell.length_a   1.000
_cell.length_b   1.000
_cell.length_c   1.000
_cell.angle_alpha   90.00
_cell.angle_beta   90.00
_cell.angle_gamma   90.00
#
_symmetry.space_group_name_H-M   'P 1'
#
loop_
_entity.id
_entity.type
_entity.pdbx_description
1 polymer ?
#
loop_
_entity_poly.entity_id
_entity_poly.type
_entity_poly.pdbx_seq_one_letter_code
_entity_poly.pdbx_strand_id
1 'polypeptide(L)'
;MKSFQSRFKSLIKKVVEAPKHFLFSTKTNSLLILDRFYYKDNNVCGQHLFLLDTKTKHLKELHIPRVTNSDMGYKIIASCNGLFCIAHYSLDQYSTLFLWNPTTKQTKRIIEPPHRQQPLLMPPNCLIGFYESNNDFYVIRFHSFENTKRDSSRRTYAVGGEKYSLSKRLWREIKGCDQNLILKGHLFWTENNVTMEGTLFWIAMEVTEKVSHEVIISFNSIDNVISKIELPINPFKDCDEVYKKLVIYKDSVSLITCLKSKSMEQWLDLWILSDEYEGVECWMKVQTLGMFTSLERPVGVWKNEVLMATDKMIHSVGGVVAWLPEDDVGAEFSYNIINYQERFFPLHDVEEIDYFESGGFLFI
;
A
#
# COMPACT_ATOMS: atom_id res chain seq x y z
N MET A 1 20.51 17.37 23.02
CA MET A 1 20.92 16.12 22.33
C MET A 1 21.22 14.98 23.33
N LYS A 2 20.20 14.56 24.08
CA LYS A 2 20.12 13.32 24.88
C LYS A 2 18.67 12.83 24.68
N SER A 3 18.30 12.49 23.45
CA SER A 3 18.54 11.28 22.66
C SER A 3 17.31 10.35 22.75
N PHE A 4 16.62 10.31 21.61
CA PHE A 4 15.67 9.31 21.14
C PHE A 4 16.08 7.87 21.52
N GLN A 5 17.38 7.59 21.69
CA GLN A 5 17.92 6.36 22.29
C GLN A 5 17.30 5.97 23.64
N SER A 6 16.91 6.92 24.51
CA SER A 6 16.26 6.62 25.79
C SER A 6 14.81 6.15 25.59
N ARG A 7 14.09 6.71 24.62
CA ARG A 7 12.71 6.32 24.29
C ARG A 7 12.67 4.99 23.53
N PHE A 8 13.64 4.75 22.63
CA PHE A 8 13.75 3.50 21.89
C PHE A 8 14.21 2.31 22.75
N LYS A 9 15.17 2.51 23.68
CA LYS A 9 15.50 1.48 24.68
C LYS A 9 14.33 1.17 25.63
N SER A 10 13.48 2.16 25.93
CA SER A 10 12.22 1.92 26.65
C SER A 10 11.20 1.13 25.81
N LEU A 11 11.22 1.28 24.49
CA LEU A 11 10.38 0.52 23.56
C LEU A 11 10.79 -0.97 23.57
N ILE A 12 12.09 -1.25 23.42
CA ILE A 12 12.63 -2.62 23.46
C ILE A 12 12.42 -3.26 24.85
N LYS A 13 12.58 -2.51 25.94
CA LYS A 13 12.39 -3.07 27.30
C LYS A 13 10.92 -3.35 27.63
N LYS A 14 9.96 -2.61 27.04
CA LYS A 14 8.52 -2.89 27.17
C LYS A 14 8.03 -4.01 26.25
N VAL A 15 8.70 -4.25 25.12
CA VAL A 15 8.42 -5.40 24.23
C VAL A 15 8.73 -6.74 24.91
N VAL A 16 9.63 -6.75 25.90
CA VAL A 16 9.94 -7.96 26.71
C VAL A 16 8.86 -8.27 27.76
N GLU A 17 7.96 -7.33 28.09
CA GLU A 17 6.93 -7.51 29.13
C GLU A 17 5.48 -7.41 28.61
N ALA A 18 5.28 -7.19 27.30
CA ALA A 18 3.95 -7.23 26.69
C ALA A 18 3.44 -8.69 26.62
N PRO A 19 2.16 -8.94 26.96
CA PRO A 19 1.63 -10.30 27.03
C PRO A 19 1.72 -10.98 25.67
N LYS A 20 2.17 -12.25 25.70
CA LYS A 20 2.43 -13.17 24.58
C LYS A 20 1.19 -13.52 23.75
N HIS A 21 0.47 -12.52 23.22
CA HIS A 21 -0.73 -12.72 22.41
C HIS A 21 -0.57 -12.33 20.93
N PHE A 22 0.58 -11.80 20.51
CA PHE A 22 0.92 -11.74 19.09
C PHE A 22 1.60 -13.05 18.69
N LEU A 23 0.78 -14.08 18.48
CA LEU A 23 1.24 -15.29 17.80
C LEU A 23 1.63 -14.89 16.38
N PHE A 24 2.92 -14.69 16.15
CA PHE A 24 3.53 -14.77 14.83
C PHE A 24 3.08 -16.10 14.22
N SER A 25 2.20 -16.03 13.23
CA SER A 25 1.80 -17.21 12.47
C SER A 25 3.03 -17.69 11.68
N THR A 26 3.69 -18.72 12.19
CA THR A 26 4.68 -19.52 11.45
C THR A 26 4.02 -20.36 10.34
N LYS A 27 2.70 -20.30 10.17
CA LYS A 27 2.03 -20.84 8.99
C LYS A 27 2.23 -19.85 7.85
N THR A 28 3.08 -20.22 6.89
CA THR A 28 3.10 -19.58 5.58
C THR A 28 1.68 -19.60 5.02
N ASN A 29 1.06 -18.42 4.92
CA ASN A 29 -0.26 -18.30 4.31
C ASN A 29 -0.14 -18.81 2.87
N SER A 30 -0.90 -19.85 2.54
CA SER A 30 -0.94 -20.39 1.17
C SER A 30 -1.78 -19.53 0.23
N LEU A 31 -2.54 -18.58 0.77
CA LEU A 31 -3.43 -17.73 0.02
C LEU A 31 -2.81 -16.34 -0.19
N LEU A 32 -2.75 -15.93 -1.45
CA LEU A 32 -2.28 -14.62 -1.87
C LEU A 32 -3.38 -13.94 -2.67
N ILE A 33 -3.42 -12.62 -2.59
CA ILE A 33 -4.31 -11.81 -3.39
C ILE A 33 -3.47 -11.08 -4.41
N LEU A 34 -3.86 -11.24 -5.67
CA LEU A 34 -3.25 -10.60 -6.82
C LEU A 34 -4.20 -9.51 -7.31
N ASP A 35 -3.83 -8.27 -7.06
CA ASP A 35 -4.54 -7.09 -7.54
C ASP A 35 -3.89 -6.65 -8.85
N ARG A 36 -4.50 -7.04 -9.98
CA ARG A 36 -4.01 -6.79 -11.33
C ARG A 36 -4.68 -5.54 -11.87
N PHE A 37 -3.92 -4.57 -12.36
CA PHE A 37 -4.45 -3.37 -12.98
C PHE A 37 -3.72 -3.09 -14.30
N TYR A 38 -4.50 -2.63 -15.27
CA TYR A 38 -4.08 -2.37 -16.65
C TYR A 38 -3.96 -0.88 -16.88
N TYR A 39 -2.97 -0.48 -17.66
CA TYR A 39 -2.68 0.89 -18.04
C TYR A 39 -2.78 1.08 -19.56
N LYS A 40 -3.30 2.23 -19.95
CA LYS A 40 -3.24 2.76 -21.31
C LYS A 40 -3.01 4.27 -21.22
N ASP A 41 -1.97 4.77 -21.89
CA ASP A 41 -1.61 6.19 -21.87
C ASP A 41 -1.49 6.77 -20.43
N ASN A 42 -0.83 6.02 -19.54
CA ASN A 42 -0.68 6.31 -18.10
C ASN A 42 -1.98 6.34 -17.27
N ASN A 43 -3.11 5.90 -17.81
CA ASN A 43 -4.37 5.81 -17.09
C ASN A 43 -4.77 4.35 -16.85
N VAL A 44 -5.32 4.05 -15.66
CA VAL A 44 -5.86 2.72 -15.36
C VAL A 44 -7.12 2.48 -16.20
N CYS A 45 -7.12 1.45 -17.03
CA CYS A 45 -8.25 1.10 -17.91
C CYS A 45 -9.01 -0.16 -17.49
N GLY A 46 -8.47 -0.94 -16.56
CA GLY A 46 -9.12 -2.13 -16.02
C GLY A 46 -8.43 -2.64 -14.76
N GLN A 47 -9.15 -3.38 -13.93
CA GLN A 47 -8.61 -3.96 -12.70
C GLN A 47 -9.33 -5.25 -12.35
N HIS A 48 -8.59 -6.32 -12.07
CA HIS A 48 -9.10 -7.62 -11.65
C HIS A 48 -8.42 -8.04 -10.35
N LEU A 49 -9.20 -8.64 -9.45
CA LEU A 49 -8.69 -9.20 -8.21
C LEU A 49 -8.74 -10.71 -8.26
N PHE A 50 -7.65 -11.38 -7.90
CA PHE A 50 -7.62 -12.83 -7.84
C PHE A 50 -7.17 -13.33 -6.47
N LEU A 51 -7.82 -14.39 -6.00
CA LEU A 51 -7.37 -15.23 -4.90
C LEU A 51 -6.55 -16.38 -5.48
N LEU A 52 -5.26 -16.40 -5.17
CA LEU A 52 -4.34 -17.47 -5.52
C LEU A 52 -4.14 -18.40 -4.33
N ASP A 53 -4.47 -19.68 -4.51
CA ASP A 53 -3.97 -20.74 -3.64
C ASP A 53 -2.66 -21.29 -4.20
N THR A 54 -1.56 -20.91 -3.55
CA THR A 54 -0.20 -21.28 -3.94
C THR A 54 0.10 -22.78 -3.80
N LYS A 55 -0.70 -23.55 -3.06
CA LYS A 55 -0.50 -25.01 -2.94
C LYS A 55 -1.06 -25.75 -4.15
N THR A 56 -2.28 -25.39 -4.54
CA THR A 56 -2.99 -25.98 -5.68
C THR A 56 -2.66 -25.26 -6.99
N LYS A 57 -2.01 -24.10 -6.91
CA LYS A 57 -1.80 -23.14 -8.01
C LYS A 57 -3.11 -22.70 -8.67
N HIS A 58 -4.21 -22.81 -7.94
CA HIS A 58 -5.53 -22.45 -8.42
C HIS A 58 -5.75 -20.95 -8.23
N LEU A 59 -6.12 -20.29 -9.33
CA LEU A 59 -6.45 -18.88 -9.36
C LEU A 59 -7.97 -18.71 -9.46
N LYS A 60 -8.56 -17.98 -8.51
CA LYS A 60 -9.99 -17.68 -8.50
C LYS A 60 -10.18 -16.17 -8.59
N GLU A 61 -10.94 -15.70 -9.57
CA GLU A 61 -11.31 -14.30 -9.64
C GLU A 61 -12.27 -13.92 -8.51
N LEU A 62 -12.05 -12.72 -7.95
CA LEU A 62 -12.84 -12.11 -6.91
C LEU A 62 -13.47 -10.83 -7.45
N HIS A 63 -14.80 -10.79 -7.46
CA HIS A 63 -15.52 -9.58 -7.84
C HIS A 63 -15.68 -8.65 -6.64
N ILE A 64 -15.17 -7.42 -6.78
CA ILE A 64 -15.34 -6.38 -5.76
C ILE A 64 -16.82 -5.98 -5.68
N PRO A 65 -17.40 -5.89 -4.47
CA PRO A 65 -18.76 -5.40 -4.31
C PRO A 65 -18.91 -3.95 -4.80
N ARG A 66 -19.95 -3.71 -5.59
CA ARG A 66 -20.27 -2.37 -6.09
C ARG A 66 -20.99 -1.55 -5.02
N VAL A 67 -20.23 -0.77 -4.27
CA VAL A 67 -20.79 0.10 -3.20
C VAL A 67 -21.18 1.50 -3.68
N THR A 68 -20.89 1.86 -4.92
CA THR A 68 -21.29 3.15 -5.53
C THR A 68 -21.81 2.93 -6.96
N ASN A 69 -22.57 3.89 -7.48
CA ASN A 69 -23.01 3.86 -8.88
C ASN A 69 -21.91 4.29 -9.86
N SER A 70 -20.72 4.63 -9.38
CA SER A 70 -19.58 5.01 -10.20
C SER A 70 -18.94 3.82 -10.92
N ASP A 71 -18.37 4.08 -12.09
CA ASP A 71 -17.50 3.12 -12.81
C ASP A 71 -16.02 3.58 -12.80
N MET A 72 -15.64 4.54 -11.95
CA MET A 72 -14.27 5.12 -11.86
C MET A 72 -13.23 4.17 -11.21
N GLY A 73 -13.57 2.90 -11.00
CA GLY A 73 -12.67 1.89 -10.42
C GLY A 73 -12.46 2.00 -8.91
N TYR A 74 -11.47 1.27 -8.40
CA TYR A 74 -11.19 1.19 -6.97
C TYR A 74 -9.68 1.12 -6.68
N LYS A 75 -9.31 1.28 -5.41
CA LYS A 75 -7.96 1.00 -4.90
C LYS A 75 -8.06 0.16 -3.65
N ILE A 76 -7.36 -0.97 -3.64
CA ILE A 76 -7.20 -1.77 -2.43
C ILE A 76 -6.19 -1.07 -1.53
N ILE A 77 -6.62 -0.71 -0.32
CA ILE A 77 -5.77 -0.03 0.64
C ILE A 77 -4.88 -1.04 1.33
N ALA A 78 -5.46 -2.06 1.96
CA ALA A 78 -4.74 -3.17 2.55
C ALA A 78 -5.71 -4.32 2.86
N SER A 79 -5.16 -5.47 3.25
CA SER A 79 -5.93 -6.52 3.92
C SER A 79 -5.42 -6.73 5.34
N CYS A 80 -6.33 -7.03 6.27
CA CYS A 80 -6.01 -7.33 7.65
C CYS A 80 -7.04 -8.32 8.21
N ASN A 81 -6.59 -9.47 8.71
CA ASN A 81 -7.44 -10.50 9.31
C ASN A 81 -8.68 -10.88 8.48
N GLY A 82 -8.52 -11.05 7.17
CA GLY A 82 -9.59 -11.45 6.25
C GLY A 82 -10.47 -10.30 5.74
N LEU A 83 -10.32 -9.10 6.31
CA LEU A 83 -10.98 -7.89 5.83
C LEU A 83 -10.10 -7.13 4.84
N PHE A 84 -10.71 -6.63 3.79
CA PHE A 84 -10.13 -5.61 2.92
C PHE A 84 -10.67 -4.24 3.29
N CYS A 85 -9.79 -3.24 3.27
CA CYS A 85 -10.20 -1.85 3.16
C CYS A 85 -10.01 -1.39 1.72
N ILE A 86 -11.07 -0.85 1.11
CA ILE A 86 -11.10 -0.49 -0.30
C ILE A 86 -11.62 0.93 -0.44
N ALA A 87 -10.98 1.72 -1.30
CA ALA A 87 -11.49 2.99 -1.79
C ALA A 87 -12.17 2.77 -3.13
N HIS A 88 -13.48 3.00 -3.21
CA HIS A 88 -14.21 3.02 -4.46
C HIS A 88 -14.29 4.48 -4.95
N TYR A 89 -13.72 4.75 -6.11
CA TYR A 89 -13.69 6.10 -6.67
C TYR A 89 -15.04 6.48 -7.27
N SER A 90 -15.44 7.73 -7.04
CA SER A 90 -16.53 8.40 -7.71
C SER A 90 -16.19 9.87 -7.85
N LEU A 91 -17.08 10.67 -8.46
CA LEU A 91 -16.98 12.12 -8.39
C LEU A 91 -16.73 12.51 -6.93
N ASP A 92 -15.70 13.31 -6.65
CA ASP A 92 -14.97 13.37 -5.37
C ASP A 92 -15.83 13.29 -4.10
N GLN A 93 -17.01 13.93 -4.10
CA GLN A 93 -17.94 13.93 -2.97
C GLN A 93 -18.67 12.60 -2.70
N TYR A 94 -18.65 11.64 -3.63
CA TYR A 94 -19.32 10.34 -3.53
C TYR A 94 -18.34 9.15 -3.47
N SER A 95 -17.03 9.43 -3.53
CA SER A 95 -16.04 8.38 -3.29
C SER A 95 -16.26 7.76 -1.91
N THR A 96 -16.11 6.45 -1.79
CA THR A 96 -16.49 5.71 -0.58
C THR A 96 -15.36 4.81 -0.13
N LEU A 97 -14.99 4.91 1.14
CA LEU A 97 -14.22 3.88 1.81
C LEU A 97 -15.17 2.82 2.36
N PHE A 98 -14.84 1.55 2.15
CA PHE A 98 -15.61 0.46 2.71
C PHE A 98 -14.71 -0.71 3.10
N LEU A 99 -15.20 -1.50 4.05
CA LEU A 99 -14.63 -2.77 4.42
C LEU A 99 -15.38 -3.88 3.70
N TRP A 100 -14.66 -4.91 3.29
CA TRP A 100 -15.22 -6.09 2.65
C TRP A 100 -14.55 -7.36 3.16
N ASN A 101 -15.37 -8.36 3.48
CA ASN A 101 -14.91 -9.71 3.76
C ASN A 101 -15.31 -10.62 2.58
N PRO A 102 -14.36 -11.08 1.74
CA PRO A 102 -14.67 -11.98 0.62
C PRO A 102 -15.24 -13.33 1.06
N THR A 103 -14.83 -13.81 2.24
CA THR A 103 -15.28 -15.10 2.80
C THR A 103 -16.75 -15.04 3.22
N THR A 104 -17.16 -13.96 3.90
CA THR A 104 -18.56 -13.81 4.35
C THR A 104 -19.43 -13.06 3.35
N LYS A 105 -18.84 -12.48 2.30
CA LYS A 105 -19.48 -11.58 1.33
C LYS A 105 -20.09 -10.32 1.95
N GLN A 106 -19.75 -10.02 3.20
CA GLN A 106 -20.27 -8.84 3.90
C GLN A 106 -19.46 -7.60 3.55
N THR A 107 -20.16 -6.48 3.43
CA THR A 107 -19.58 -5.15 3.21
C THR A 107 -20.03 -4.19 4.30
N LYS A 108 -19.18 -3.19 4.58
CA LYS A 108 -19.50 -2.11 5.51
C LYS A 108 -18.89 -0.80 5.05
N ARG A 109 -19.72 0.18 4.69
CA ARG A 109 -19.26 1.53 4.36
C ARG A 109 -18.67 2.20 5.60
N ILE A 110 -17.57 2.93 5.40
CA ILE A 110 -16.99 3.80 6.42
C ILE A 110 -17.60 5.17 6.21
N ILE A 111 -18.49 5.53 7.14
CA ILE A 111 -19.25 6.78 7.06
C ILE A 111 -18.35 7.95 7.45
N GLU A 112 -18.33 8.97 6.61
CA GLU A 112 -17.62 10.22 6.87
C GLU A 112 -18.42 11.12 7.83
N PRO A 113 -17.77 12.00 8.61
CA PRO A 113 -18.47 12.88 9.54
C PRO A 113 -19.46 13.81 8.81
N PRO A 114 -20.72 13.96 9.29
CA PRO A 114 -21.80 14.67 8.58
C PRO A 114 -21.55 16.18 8.41
N HIS A 115 -20.60 16.75 9.15
CA HIS A 115 -20.27 18.18 9.13
C HIS A 115 -18.85 18.46 8.61
N ARG A 116 -18.30 17.59 7.75
CA ARG A 116 -16.98 17.87 7.17
C ARG A 116 -17.06 19.14 6.33
N GLN A 117 -16.27 20.15 6.68
CA GLN A 117 -16.21 21.44 6.00
C GLN A 117 -15.50 21.37 4.63
N GLN A 118 -14.75 20.29 4.38
CA GLN A 118 -13.98 20.08 3.16
C GLN A 118 -14.35 18.74 2.52
N PRO A 119 -14.19 18.60 1.19
CA PRO A 119 -14.42 17.34 0.50
C PRO A 119 -13.54 16.21 1.06
N LEU A 120 -14.02 14.98 0.87
CA LEU A 120 -13.25 13.78 1.13
C LEU A 120 -12.05 13.73 0.17
N LEU A 121 -10.83 13.87 0.69
CA LEU A 121 -9.64 13.61 -0.11
C LEU A 121 -9.44 12.10 -0.23
N MET A 122 -9.36 11.62 -1.47
CA MET A 122 -9.03 10.25 -1.84
C MET A 122 -7.66 10.16 -2.49
N PRO A 123 -7.04 8.97 -2.53
CA PRO A 123 -5.83 8.77 -3.31
C PRO A 123 -6.08 9.22 -4.76
N PRO A 124 -5.10 9.87 -5.41
CA PRO A 124 -3.74 10.10 -4.93
C PRO A 124 -3.58 11.26 -3.94
N ASN A 125 -4.59 12.09 -3.69
CA ASN A 125 -4.48 13.31 -2.86
C ASN A 125 -4.41 13.07 -1.34
N CYS A 126 -4.33 11.81 -0.90
CA CYS A 126 -4.16 11.45 0.50
C CYS A 126 -3.48 10.08 0.64
N LEU A 127 -2.86 9.85 1.80
CA LEU A 127 -2.35 8.54 2.20
C LEU A 127 -3.42 7.86 3.05
N ILE A 128 -3.77 6.61 2.73
CA ILE A 128 -4.72 5.83 3.51
C ILE A 128 -4.07 4.53 3.94
N GLY A 129 -4.30 4.17 5.21
CA GLY A 129 -3.84 2.92 5.79
C GLY A 129 -4.94 2.17 6.51
N PHE A 130 -4.76 0.87 6.64
CA PHE A 130 -5.68 0.00 7.36
C PHE A 130 -4.89 -1.01 8.19
N TYR A 131 -5.19 -1.09 9.48
CA TYR A 131 -4.49 -1.98 10.40
C TYR A 131 -5.40 -2.40 11.56
N GLU A 132 -5.03 -3.50 12.21
CA GLU A 132 -5.64 -3.95 13.46
C GLU A 132 -4.76 -3.55 14.64
N SER A 133 -5.38 -3.12 15.74
CA SER A 133 -4.70 -2.95 17.03
C SER A 133 -5.69 -3.14 18.18
N ASN A 134 -5.29 -3.86 19.23
CA ASN A 134 -6.11 -4.09 20.43
C ASN A 134 -7.53 -4.59 20.12
N ASN A 135 -7.66 -5.59 19.23
CA ASN A 135 -8.93 -6.19 18.78
C ASN A 135 -9.90 -5.20 18.11
N ASP A 136 -9.40 -4.08 17.60
CA ASP A 136 -10.17 -3.15 16.78
C ASP A 136 -9.46 -2.89 15.46
N PHE A 137 -10.23 -2.53 14.44
CA PHE A 137 -9.72 -2.17 13.13
C PHE A 137 -9.72 -0.66 12.96
N TYR A 138 -8.62 -0.14 12.45
CA TYR A 138 -8.42 1.28 12.24
C TYR A 138 -8.18 1.57 10.78
N VAL A 139 -8.89 2.57 10.26
CA VAL A 139 -8.56 3.21 8.99
C VAL A 139 -7.97 4.56 9.32
N ILE A 140 -6.82 4.86 8.74
CA ILE A 140 -6.15 6.16 8.91
C ILE A 140 -6.09 6.88 7.58
N ARG A 141 -6.11 8.21 7.66
CA ARG A 141 -5.94 9.09 6.51
C ARG A 141 -5.01 10.23 6.88
N PHE A 142 -4.04 10.49 6.01
CA PHE A 142 -3.20 11.67 6.06
C PHE A 142 -3.39 12.52 4.80
N HIS A 143 -3.55 13.82 4.99
CA HIS A 143 -3.64 14.79 3.91
C HIS A 143 -2.68 15.94 4.17
N SER A 144 -2.00 16.39 3.11
CA SER A 144 -1.12 17.55 3.17
C SER A 144 -1.85 18.81 2.75
N PHE A 145 -1.55 19.93 3.40
CA PHE A 145 -2.08 21.24 3.02
C PHE A 145 -1.02 22.33 3.17
N GLU A 146 -1.15 23.39 2.38
CA GLU A 146 -0.29 24.57 2.49
C GLU A 146 -0.65 25.35 3.77
N ASN A 147 0.35 25.66 4.58
CA ASN A 147 0.17 26.47 5.78
C ASN A 147 0.15 27.95 5.38
N THR A 148 -1.05 28.53 5.34
CA THR A 148 -1.27 29.95 5.02
C THR A 148 -0.91 30.89 6.17
N LYS A 149 -0.59 30.36 7.35
CA LYS A 149 -0.18 31.15 8.52
C LYS A 149 1.33 31.27 8.58
N ARG A 150 1.90 32.16 7.77
CA ARG A 150 3.13 32.93 8.08
C ARG A 150 3.41 33.93 6.97
N ASP A 151 3.78 35.12 7.40
CA ASP A 151 4.26 36.26 6.62
C ASP A 151 5.64 36.00 5.97
N SER A 152 5.90 34.76 5.53
CA SER A 152 7.18 34.32 5.00
C SER A 152 7.06 34.07 3.50
N SER A 153 8.01 34.60 2.73
CA SER A 153 8.18 34.37 1.29
C SER A 153 8.39 32.90 0.87
N ARG A 154 8.40 31.97 1.84
CA ARG A 154 8.53 30.53 1.62
C ARG A 154 7.23 29.83 2.03
N ARG A 155 6.63 29.15 1.07
CA ARG A 155 5.50 28.23 1.32
C ARG A 155 5.96 27.10 2.23
N THR A 156 5.14 26.77 3.21
CA THR A 156 5.36 25.63 4.11
C THR A 156 4.14 24.74 4.07
N TYR A 157 4.34 23.43 4.24
CA TYR A 157 3.26 22.45 4.15
C TYR A 157 3.17 21.70 5.49
N ALA A 158 1.95 21.36 5.87
CA ALA A 158 1.63 20.58 7.06
C ALA A 158 0.85 19.33 6.67
N VAL A 159 0.76 18.36 7.59
CA VAL A 159 -0.03 17.15 7.43
C VAL A 159 -1.07 17.05 8.55
N GLY A 160 -2.32 16.84 8.15
CA GLY A 160 -3.42 16.48 9.03
C GLY A 160 -3.65 14.98 9.00
N GLY A 161 -3.83 14.38 10.18
CA GLY A 161 -4.12 12.96 10.34
C GLY A 161 -5.47 12.72 11.00
N GLU A 162 -6.24 11.77 10.50
CA GLU A 162 -7.47 11.27 11.13
C GLU A 162 -7.49 9.74 11.16
N LYS A 163 -8.10 9.17 12.21
CA LYS A 163 -8.29 7.72 12.37
C LYS A 163 -9.72 7.36 12.69
N TYR A 164 -10.26 6.44 11.92
CA TYR A 164 -11.54 5.79 12.15
C TYR A 164 -11.34 4.51 12.95
N SER A 165 -12.16 4.31 13.99
CA SER A 165 -12.25 3.06 14.73
C SER A 165 -13.50 2.31 14.30
N LEU A 166 -13.35 1.05 13.89
CA LEU A 166 -14.47 0.22 13.45
C LEU A 166 -15.45 -0.05 14.59
N SER A 167 -14.95 -0.34 15.79
CA SER A 167 -15.76 -0.59 16.98
C SER A 167 -16.56 0.65 17.43
N LYS A 168 -15.93 1.83 17.40
CA LYS A 168 -16.54 3.10 17.85
C LYS A 168 -17.32 3.83 16.76
N ARG A 169 -17.11 3.45 15.50
CA ARG A 169 -17.72 4.06 14.31
C ARG A 169 -17.53 5.57 14.24
N LEU A 170 -16.32 6.01 14.60
CA LEU A 170 -16.03 7.43 14.73
C LEU A 170 -14.63 7.73 14.22
N TRP A 171 -14.53 8.80 13.43
CA TRP A 171 -13.27 9.46 13.09
C TRP A 171 -12.78 10.32 14.26
N ARG A 172 -11.47 10.31 14.48
CA ARG A 172 -10.78 11.16 15.46
C ARG A 172 -9.52 11.71 14.85
N GLU A 173 -9.23 12.96 15.14
CA GLU A 173 -7.95 13.58 14.80
C GLU A 173 -6.77 12.84 15.47
N ILE A 174 -5.69 12.66 14.72
CA ILE A 174 -4.41 12.17 15.23
C ILE A 174 -3.58 13.38 15.64
N LYS A 175 -3.67 13.74 16.92
CA LYS A 175 -3.02 14.96 17.43
C LYS A 175 -1.51 14.84 17.44
N GLY A 176 -0.83 15.86 16.92
CA GLY A 176 0.62 16.03 17.03
C GLY A 176 1.44 14.99 16.26
N CYS A 177 0.84 14.31 15.28
CA CYS A 177 1.56 13.32 14.48
C CYS A 177 2.72 13.94 13.69
N ASP A 178 2.56 15.20 13.25
CA ASP A 178 3.43 15.94 12.35
C ASP A 178 4.57 16.71 13.02
N GLN A 179 4.72 16.64 14.36
CA GLN A 179 5.63 17.50 15.13
C GLN A 179 7.10 17.46 14.68
N ASN A 180 7.53 16.39 14.01
CA ASN A 180 8.89 16.23 13.48
C ASN A 180 8.94 16.07 11.95
N LEU A 181 7.81 16.25 11.26
CA LEU A 181 7.71 16.08 9.81
C LEU A 181 7.92 17.43 9.11
N ILE A 182 8.94 17.52 8.26
CA ILE A 182 9.15 18.68 7.39
C ILE A 182 8.75 18.33 5.98
N LEU A 183 7.66 18.97 5.53
CA LEU A 183 7.18 18.91 4.16
C LEU A 183 7.52 20.18 3.38
N LYS A 184 8.10 19.98 2.22
CA LYS A 184 8.42 20.94 1.16
C LYS A 184 7.29 21.08 0.14
N GLY A 185 6.34 20.15 0.07
CA GLY A 185 5.26 20.13 -0.92
C GLY A 185 4.00 19.40 -0.49
N HIS A 186 3.01 19.35 -1.38
CA HIS A 186 1.83 18.49 -1.25
C HIS A 186 2.24 17.02 -1.44
N LEU A 187 1.67 16.13 -0.63
CA LEU A 187 1.88 14.70 -0.70
C LEU A 187 0.82 14.04 -1.59
N PHE A 188 1.29 13.31 -2.58
CA PHE A 188 0.47 12.48 -3.45
C PHE A 188 0.88 11.01 -3.30
N TRP A 189 -0.08 10.12 -3.07
CA TRP A 189 0.18 8.69 -3.02
C TRP A 189 0.43 8.14 -4.43
N THR A 190 1.62 7.61 -4.69
CA THR A 190 1.99 7.08 -6.00
C THR A 190 1.79 5.56 -6.09
N GLU A 191 2.37 4.78 -5.18
CA GLU A 191 2.47 3.32 -5.36
C GLU A 191 1.64 2.52 -4.33
N ASN A 192 2.09 1.30 -4.01
CA ASN A 192 1.51 0.48 -2.96
C ASN A 192 1.93 0.96 -1.55
N ASN A 193 1.34 0.35 -0.54
CA ASN A 193 1.78 0.48 0.85
C ASN A 193 2.11 -0.89 1.43
N VAL A 194 2.84 -0.89 2.55
CA VAL A 194 3.07 -2.09 3.36
C VAL A 194 2.89 -1.76 4.83
N THR A 195 2.64 -2.79 5.64
CA THR A 195 2.57 -2.68 7.09
C THR A 195 3.52 -3.68 7.72
N MET A 196 4.32 -3.23 8.69
CA MET A 196 5.27 -4.04 9.46
C MET A 196 5.19 -3.63 10.92
N GLU A 197 4.91 -4.59 11.81
CA GLU A 197 4.86 -4.37 13.27
C GLU A 197 4.03 -3.15 13.71
N GLY A 198 2.88 -2.93 13.06
CA GLY A 198 1.99 -1.80 13.36
C GLY A 198 2.50 -0.44 12.85
N THR A 199 3.57 -0.42 12.05
CA THR A 199 4.02 0.74 11.29
C THR A 199 3.60 0.58 9.83
N LEU A 200 2.93 1.60 9.29
CA LEU A 200 2.49 1.64 7.90
C LEU A 200 3.46 2.49 7.09
N PHE A 201 3.70 2.12 5.84
CA PHE A 201 4.64 2.78 4.95
C PHE A 201 4.02 2.97 3.57
N TRP A 202 4.13 4.18 3.01
CA TRP A 202 3.65 4.54 1.68
C TRP A 202 4.79 5.14 0.87
N ILE A 203 4.87 4.80 -0.42
CA ILE A 203 5.62 5.64 -1.37
C ILE A 203 4.72 6.82 -1.74
N ALA A 204 5.24 8.03 -1.63
CA ALA A 204 4.53 9.25 -1.91
C ALA A 204 5.42 10.24 -2.70
N MET A 205 4.79 11.05 -3.55
CA MET A 205 5.43 12.16 -4.23
C MET A 205 5.16 13.45 -3.45
N GLU A 206 6.23 14.13 -3.04
CA GLU A 206 6.22 15.47 -2.50
C GLU A 206 6.33 16.49 -3.65
N VAL A 207 5.22 17.15 -3.99
CA VAL A 207 5.10 18.01 -5.17
C VAL A 207 5.00 19.48 -4.77
N THR A 208 5.80 20.30 -5.44
CA THR A 208 5.74 21.76 -5.43
C THR A 208 5.51 22.28 -6.85
N GLU A 209 5.34 23.59 -7.02
CA GLU A 209 5.26 24.20 -8.36
C GLU A 209 6.49 23.95 -9.24
N LYS A 210 7.66 23.67 -8.64
CA LYS A 210 8.95 23.63 -9.37
C LYS A 210 9.58 22.25 -9.42
N VAL A 211 9.34 21.44 -8.39
CA VAL A 211 9.99 20.15 -8.20
C VAL A 211 9.03 19.15 -7.59
N SER A 212 9.14 17.91 -8.03
CA SER A 212 8.55 16.74 -7.41
C SER A 212 9.66 15.86 -6.86
N HIS A 213 9.51 15.37 -5.64
CA HIS A 213 10.51 14.56 -4.96
C HIS A 213 9.83 13.35 -4.33
N GLU A 214 10.28 12.15 -4.66
CA GLU A 214 9.66 10.95 -4.11
C GLU A 214 10.25 10.61 -2.74
N VAL A 215 9.38 10.22 -1.82
CA VAL A 215 9.71 9.91 -0.43
C VAL A 215 8.89 8.71 0.04
N ILE A 216 9.38 8.03 1.08
CA ILE A 216 8.56 7.10 1.84
C ILE A 216 8.03 7.84 3.06
N ILE A 217 6.71 7.82 3.24
CA ILE A 217 6.08 8.27 4.47
C ILE A 217 5.81 7.05 5.33
N SER A 218 6.16 7.13 6.61
CA SER A 218 5.85 6.08 7.58
C SER A 218 5.00 6.60 8.72
N PHE A 219 4.13 5.75 9.26
CA PHE A 219 3.30 6.07 10.43
C PHE A 219 3.35 4.92 11.42
N ASN A 220 3.85 5.20 12.63
CA ASN A 220 3.85 4.24 13.73
C ASN A 220 2.54 4.36 14.52
N SER A 221 1.73 3.30 14.55
CA SER A 221 0.41 3.33 15.20
C SER A 221 0.46 3.32 16.74
N ILE A 222 1.58 2.90 17.34
CA ILE A 222 1.77 2.85 18.80
C ILE A 222 1.96 4.27 19.32
N ASP A 223 2.90 5.00 18.74
CA ASP A 223 3.28 6.34 19.19
C ASP A 223 2.52 7.44 18.43
N ASN A 224 1.76 7.10 17.39
CA ASN A 224 1.07 8.01 16.48
C ASN A 224 2.01 9.03 15.81
N VAL A 225 3.23 8.62 15.48
CA VAL A 225 4.25 9.48 14.86
C VAL A 225 4.30 9.21 13.36
N ILE A 226 4.30 10.29 12.57
CA ILE A 226 4.58 10.24 11.15
C ILE A 226 6.04 10.65 10.90
N SER A 227 6.72 9.94 9.99
CA SER A 227 8.11 10.21 9.61
C SER A 227 8.28 10.17 8.10
N LYS A 228 9.39 10.74 7.64
CA LYS A 228 9.79 10.76 6.24
C LYS A 228 11.11 10.04 6.07
N ILE A 229 11.18 9.16 5.08
CA ILE A 229 12.35 8.35 4.74
C ILE A 229 12.67 8.64 3.27
N GLU A 230 13.93 8.99 2.99
CA GLU A 230 14.41 9.21 1.63
C GLU A 230 14.57 7.87 0.91
N LEU A 231 14.29 7.80 -0.40
CA LEU A 231 14.52 6.58 -1.19
C LEU A 231 16.03 6.35 -1.44
N PRO A 232 16.44 5.10 -1.77
CA PRO A 232 17.81 4.85 -2.18
C PRO A 232 18.17 5.69 -3.41
N ILE A 233 19.37 6.26 -3.41
CA ILE A 233 19.87 7.04 -4.53
C ILE A 233 20.22 6.07 -5.66
N ASN A 234 19.61 6.26 -6.84
CA ASN A 234 20.03 5.54 -8.03
C ASN A 234 21.37 6.12 -8.53
N PRO A 235 22.47 5.34 -8.51
CA PRO A 235 23.78 5.84 -8.93
C PRO A 235 23.92 5.91 -10.47
N PHE A 236 23.01 5.30 -11.23
CA PHE A 236 23.09 5.21 -12.68
C PHE A 236 22.37 6.38 -13.35
N LYS A 237 23.13 7.26 -13.99
CA LYS A 237 22.59 8.43 -14.70
C LYS A 237 21.94 8.10 -16.06
N ASP A 238 22.23 6.92 -16.61
CA ASP A 238 21.81 6.51 -17.96
C ASP A 238 20.71 5.44 -17.95
N CYS A 239 20.00 5.28 -16.84
CA CYS A 239 18.96 4.28 -16.67
C CYS A 239 17.65 4.94 -16.26
N ASP A 240 16.56 4.51 -16.89
CA ASP A 240 15.23 4.92 -16.53
C ASP A 240 14.70 3.99 -15.45
N GLU A 241 14.09 4.56 -14.43
CA GLU A 241 13.35 3.79 -13.46
C GLU A 241 11.92 3.59 -13.96
N VAL A 242 11.52 2.33 -14.10
CA VAL A 242 10.25 1.97 -14.73
C VAL A 242 9.18 1.68 -13.68
N TYR A 243 9.54 0.96 -12.61
CA TYR A 243 8.61 0.57 -11.55
C TYR A 243 9.31 0.57 -10.19
N LYS A 244 8.55 0.88 -9.15
CA LYS A 244 8.93 0.74 -7.75
C LYS A 244 7.91 -0.07 -6.99
N LYS A 245 8.38 -0.84 -6.02
CA LYS A 245 7.48 -1.52 -5.09
C LYS A 245 8.03 -1.54 -3.69
N LEU A 246 7.21 -1.09 -2.75
CA LEU A 246 7.48 -1.26 -1.34
C LEU A 246 7.08 -2.68 -0.93
N VAL A 247 7.97 -3.42 -0.27
CA VAL A 247 7.74 -4.81 0.12
C VAL A 247 8.30 -5.08 1.51
N ILE A 248 7.86 -6.16 2.13
CA ILE A 248 8.50 -6.71 3.32
C ILE A 248 9.34 -7.91 2.88
N TYR A 249 10.64 -7.85 3.13
CA TYR A 249 11.57 -8.93 2.81
C TYR A 249 12.43 -9.21 4.03
N LYS A 250 12.45 -10.49 4.48
CA LYS A 250 13.16 -10.91 5.70
C LYS A 250 12.88 -9.99 6.89
N ASP A 251 11.59 -9.73 7.13
CA ASP A 251 11.11 -8.91 8.25
C ASP A 251 11.65 -7.47 8.26
N SER A 252 12.05 -6.96 7.09
CA SER A 252 12.52 -5.58 6.92
C SER A 252 11.77 -4.86 5.81
N VAL A 253 11.53 -3.56 5.99
CA VAL A 253 11.00 -2.69 4.94
C VAL A 253 12.01 -2.62 3.82
N SER A 254 11.55 -2.95 2.61
CA SER A 254 12.41 -3.14 1.46
C SER A 254 11.79 -2.50 0.23
N LEU A 255 12.63 -2.11 -0.72
CA LEU A 255 12.22 -1.51 -1.97
C LEU A 255 12.75 -2.35 -3.13
N ILE A 256 11.86 -2.72 -4.04
CA ILE A 256 12.24 -3.26 -5.35
C ILE A 256 12.17 -2.12 -6.36
N THR A 257 13.28 -1.86 -7.04
CA THR A 257 13.36 -0.87 -8.12
C THR A 257 13.63 -1.59 -9.44
N CYS A 258 12.76 -1.41 -10.43
CA CYS A 258 12.97 -1.88 -11.79
C CYS A 258 13.64 -0.79 -12.62
N LEU A 259 14.85 -1.07 -13.09
CA LEU A 259 15.66 -0.18 -13.90
C LEU A 259 15.73 -0.70 -15.33
N LYS A 260 15.78 0.22 -16.28
CA LYS A 260 15.87 -0.04 -17.71
C LYS A 260 17.01 0.75 -18.33
N SER A 261 17.87 0.07 -19.06
CA SER A 261 18.94 0.70 -19.82
C SER A 261 18.42 1.30 -21.14
N LYS A 262 19.26 2.12 -21.78
CA LYS A 262 19.05 2.57 -23.16
C LYS A 262 19.00 1.41 -24.17
N SER A 263 19.64 0.28 -23.88
CA SER A 263 19.57 -0.96 -24.67
C SER A 263 18.28 -1.76 -24.44
N MET A 264 17.32 -1.22 -23.69
CA MET A 264 16.06 -1.86 -23.29
C MET A 264 16.22 -3.06 -22.35
N GLU A 265 17.42 -3.34 -21.85
CA GLU A 265 17.65 -4.38 -20.85
C GLU A 265 17.08 -3.94 -19.51
N GLN A 266 16.41 -4.86 -18.82
CA GLN A 266 15.80 -4.59 -17.51
C GLN A 266 16.43 -5.43 -16.40
N TRP A 267 16.50 -4.85 -15.21
CA TRP A 267 16.85 -5.55 -13.98
C TRP A 267 16.12 -4.95 -12.78
N LEU A 268 16.08 -5.73 -11.71
CA LEU A 268 15.48 -5.40 -10.45
C LEU A 268 16.58 -5.30 -9.40
N ASP A 269 16.65 -4.17 -8.71
CA ASP A 269 17.45 -4.05 -7.50
C ASP A 269 16.54 -4.18 -6.28
N LEU A 270 16.94 -5.04 -5.33
CA LEU A 270 16.29 -5.15 -4.03
C LEU A 270 17.14 -4.40 -3.00
N TRP A 271 16.52 -3.43 -2.35
CA TRP A 271 17.09 -2.62 -1.29
C TRP A 271 16.39 -2.94 0.02
N ILE A 272 17.13 -2.99 1.12
CA ILE A 272 16.60 -3.12 2.47
C ILE A 272 16.92 -1.84 3.24
N LEU A 273 15.93 -1.31 3.96
CA LEU A 273 16.14 -0.24 4.93
C LEU A 273 16.72 -0.86 6.21
N SER A 274 17.95 -0.47 6.56
CA SER A 274 18.69 -0.98 7.72
C SER A 274 19.10 0.15 8.65
N ASP A 275 19.14 -0.13 9.94
CA ASP A 275 19.65 0.74 11.00
C ASP A 275 21.03 0.29 11.53
N GLU A 276 21.62 -0.75 10.91
CA GLU A 276 22.83 -1.42 11.42
C GLU A 276 24.10 -0.58 11.27
N TYR A 277 24.11 0.42 10.37
CA TYR A 277 25.28 1.26 10.14
C TYR A 277 25.35 2.42 11.13
N GLU A 278 26.02 2.19 12.26
CA GLU A 278 26.25 3.18 13.32
C GLU A 278 24.96 3.78 13.94
N GLY A 279 23.83 3.08 13.81
CA GLY A 279 22.53 3.57 14.27
C GLY A 279 21.92 4.65 13.37
N VAL A 280 22.40 4.77 12.13
CA VAL A 280 21.84 5.63 11.08
C VAL A 280 21.07 4.77 10.10
N GLU A 281 19.80 5.12 9.88
CA GLU A 281 18.97 4.49 8.86
C GLU A 281 19.57 4.72 7.47
N CYS A 282 19.88 3.65 6.75
CA CYS A 282 20.36 3.70 5.38
C CYS A 282 19.80 2.57 4.53
N TRP A 283 19.79 2.78 3.22
CA TRP A 283 19.40 1.75 2.26
C TRP A 283 20.61 0.93 1.86
N MET A 284 20.50 -0.39 2.01
CA MET A 284 21.51 -1.33 1.56
C MET A 284 20.97 -2.13 0.39
N LYS A 285 21.68 -2.11 -0.74
CA LYS A 285 21.38 -2.98 -1.87
C LYS A 285 21.78 -4.41 -1.54
N VAL A 286 20.83 -5.34 -1.60
CA VAL A 286 21.03 -6.74 -1.20
C VAL A 286 21.28 -7.63 -2.40
N GLN A 287 20.55 -7.41 -3.49
CA GLN A 287 20.71 -8.21 -4.70
C GLN A 287 20.26 -7.43 -5.94
N THR A 288 20.80 -7.85 -7.07
CA THR A 288 20.30 -7.52 -8.41
C THR A 288 19.77 -8.80 -9.04
N LEU A 289 18.54 -8.77 -9.55
CA LEU A 289 17.95 -9.83 -10.36
C LEU A 289 17.78 -9.28 -11.77
N GLY A 290 18.36 -9.86 -12.82
CA GLY A 290 18.27 -9.16 -14.09
C GLY A 290 19.03 -9.66 -15.29
N MET A 291 19.12 -8.71 -16.23
CA MET A 291 19.43 -8.83 -17.67
C MET A 291 18.31 -9.50 -18.45
N PHE A 292 17.07 -9.16 -18.13
CA PHE A 292 15.89 -9.66 -18.82
C PHE A 292 15.74 -8.94 -20.17
N THR A 293 15.50 -9.72 -21.23
CA THR A 293 15.17 -9.22 -22.57
C THR A 293 13.68 -8.95 -22.76
N SER A 294 12.84 -9.37 -21.80
CA SER A 294 11.39 -9.14 -21.77
C SER A 294 10.98 -8.44 -20.48
N LEU A 295 9.78 -7.86 -20.45
CA LEU A 295 9.22 -7.16 -19.29
C LEU A 295 8.81 -8.15 -18.19
N GLU A 296 9.79 -8.66 -17.44
CA GLU A 296 9.54 -9.31 -16.16
C GLU A 296 9.28 -8.23 -15.09
N ARG A 297 8.02 -8.07 -14.70
CA ARG A 297 7.59 -7.00 -13.78
C ARG A 297 7.57 -7.49 -12.34
N PRO A 298 8.05 -6.70 -11.36
CA PRO A 298 8.04 -7.11 -9.96
C PRO A 298 6.61 -7.13 -9.40
N VAL A 299 6.18 -8.32 -8.95
CA VAL A 299 4.86 -8.52 -8.32
C VAL A 299 4.92 -8.20 -6.83
N GLY A 300 6.02 -8.57 -6.18
CA GLY A 300 6.25 -8.35 -4.74
C GLY A 300 7.15 -9.42 -4.15
N VAL A 301 6.99 -9.72 -2.86
CA VAL A 301 7.78 -10.75 -2.17
C VAL A 301 6.86 -11.77 -1.54
N TRP A 302 7.20 -13.05 -1.71
CA TRP A 302 6.56 -14.16 -1.01
C TRP A 302 7.61 -15.18 -0.59
N LYS A 303 7.53 -15.66 0.66
CA LYS A 303 8.51 -16.58 1.26
C LYS A 303 9.97 -16.10 1.11
N ASN A 304 10.20 -14.80 1.25
CA ASN A 304 11.52 -14.17 1.05
C ASN A 304 12.10 -14.39 -0.34
N GLU A 305 11.25 -14.56 -1.36
CA GLU A 305 11.65 -14.55 -2.76
C GLU A 305 10.92 -13.44 -3.48
N VAL A 306 11.63 -12.77 -4.39
CA VAL A 306 11.03 -11.78 -5.28
C VAL A 306 10.19 -12.52 -6.33
N LEU A 307 8.93 -12.14 -6.42
CA LEU A 307 8.01 -12.64 -7.44
C LEU A 307 8.02 -11.70 -8.64
N MET A 308 8.06 -12.30 -9.82
CA MET A 308 8.05 -11.63 -11.12
C MET A 308 6.89 -12.17 -11.95
N ALA A 309 6.28 -11.29 -12.74
CA ALA A 309 5.21 -11.65 -13.67
C ALA A 309 5.70 -11.52 -15.11
N THR A 310 5.34 -12.51 -15.92
CA THR A 310 5.26 -12.40 -17.37
C THR A 310 3.80 -12.20 -17.78
N ASP A 311 3.53 -12.26 -19.09
CA ASP A 311 2.19 -12.36 -19.65
C ASP A 311 1.41 -13.62 -19.20
N LYS A 312 2.11 -14.72 -18.94
CA LYS A 312 1.52 -16.05 -18.73
C LYS A 312 1.61 -16.59 -17.31
N MET A 313 2.54 -16.09 -16.51
CA MET A 313 2.80 -16.67 -15.19
C MET A 313 3.38 -15.68 -14.19
N ILE A 314 3.22 -16.03 -12.91
CA ILE A 314 4.00 -15.47 -11.81
C ILE A 314 5.00 -16.54 -11.38
N HIS A 315 6.27 -16.15 -11.28
CA HIS A 315 7.35 -17.04 -10.89
C HIS A 315 8.33 -16.33 -9.93
N SER A 316 9.17 -17.14 -9.31
CA SER A 316 10.36 -16.69 -8.56
C SER A 316 11.58 -17.46 -9.07
N VAL A 317 12.73 -17.26 -8.43
CA VAL A 317 13.91 -18.11 -8.63
C VAL A 317 13.61 -19.58 -8.28
N GLY A 318 12.70 -19.83 -7.33
CA GLY A 318 12.24 -21.16 -6.96
C GLY A 318 11.28 -21.83 -7.97
N GLY A 319 10.88 -21.14 -9.04
CA GLY A 319 10.05 -21.65 -10.12
C GLY A 319 8.66 -21.01 -10.20
N VAL A 320 7.75 -21.67 -10.92
CA VAL A 320 6.41 -21.13 -11.21
C VAL A 320 5.51 -21.18 -9.98
N VAL A 321 4.97 -20.02 -9.59
CA VAL A 321 4.04 -19.83 -8.47
C VAL A 321 2.59 -19.93 -8.94
N ALA A 322 2.25 -19.31 -10.08
CA ALA A 322 0.89 -19.33 -10.64
C ALA A 322 0.91 -19.17 -12.15
N TRP A 323 -0.09 -19.75 -12.82
CA TRP A 323 -0.41 -19.45 -14.22
C TRP A 323 -1.48 -18.37 -14.27
N LEU A 324 -1.28 -17.39 -15.15
CA LEU A 324 -2.20 -16.28 -15.34
C LEU A 324 -3.17 -16.60 -16.48
N PRO A 325 -4.41 -16.09 -16.44
CA PRO A 325 -5.35 -16.21 -17.55
C PRO A 325 -4.76 -15.61 -18.84
N GLU A 326 -5.10 -16.18 -19.99
CA GLU A 326 -4.69 -15.67 -21.31
C GLU A 326 -5.44 -14.37 -21.64
N ASP A 327 -4.91 -13.21 -21.21
CA ASP A 327 -5.51 -11.89 -21.51
C ASP A 327 -4.49 -10.88 -22.04
N ASP A 328 -4.89 -10.16 -23.10
CA ASP A 328 -4.28 -9.05 -23.86
C ASP A 328 -2.75 -9.02 -24.05
N VAL A 329 -2.31 -9.64 -25.14
CA VAL A 329 -1.00 -9.41 -25.75
C VAL A 329 -0.87 -7.92 -26.13
N GLY A 330 0.01 -7.19 -25.41
CA GLY A 330 0.30 -5.78 -25.69
C GLY A 330 -0.20 -4.78 -24.65
N ALA A 331 -0.93 -5.21 -23.61
CA ALA A 331 -1.34 -4.32 -22.52
C ALA A 331 -0.20 -4.08 -21.51
N GLU A 332 -0.09 -2.85 -21.02
CA GLU A 332 0.71 -2.56 -19.83
C GLU A 332 -0.12 -2.90 -18.59
N PHE A 333 0.43 -3.69 -17.68
CA PHE A 333 -0.24 -4.07 -16.44
C PHE A 333 0.78 -4.19 -15.32
N SER A 334 0.32 -4.01 -14.08
CA SER A 334 1.11 -4.31 -12.90
C SER A 334 0.23 -5.06 -11.90
N TYR A 335 0.89 -5.69 -10.93
CA TYR A 335 0.24 -6.45 -9.88
C TYR A 335 0.59 -5.83 -8.54
N ASN A 336 -0.32 -5.81 -7.59
CA ASN A 336 0.02 -5.79 -6.17
C ASN A 336 -0.24 -7.16 -5.57
N ILE A 337 0.66 -7.59 -4.68
CA ILE A 337 0.47 -8.82 -3.92
C ILE A 337 0.17 -8.49 -2.47
N ILE A 338 -0.87 -9.15 -1.96
CA ILE A 338 -1.31 -8.98 -0.59
C ILE A 338 -1.36 -10.35 0.05
N ASN A 339 -0.66 -10.50 1.19
CA ASN A 339 -0.78 -11.69 2.01
C ASN A 339 -2.21 -11.77 2.55
N TYR A 340 -2.91 -12.87 2.27
CA TYR A 340 -4.30 -13.03 2.66
C TYR A 340 -4.47 -14.16 3.67
N GLN A 341 -5.30 -13.90 4.67
CA GLN A 341 -5.73 -14.91 5.62
C GLN A 341 -7.26 -14.95 5.59
N GLU A 342 -7.82 -16.09 5.21
CA GLU A 342 -9.26 -16.31 5.34
C GLU A 342 -9.65 -16.33 6.82
N ARG A 343 -10.59 -15.45 7.17
CA ARG A 343 -11.21 -15.43 8.50
C ARG A 343 -12.67 -15.02 8.39
N PHE A 344 -13.49 -15.71 9.16
CA PHE A 344 -14.89 -15.35 9.38
C PHE A 344 -14.94 -14.22 10.41
N PHE A 345 -14.74 -12.99 9.94
CA PHE A 345 -14.99 -11.80 10.74
C PHE A 345 -16.36 -11.22 10.37
N PRO A 346 -17.35 -11.23 11.28
CA PRO A 346 -18.66 -10.69 11.00
C PRO A 346 -18.62 -9.16 11.00
N LEU A 347 -19.02 -8.55 9.89
CA LEU A 347 -19.31 -7.12 9.86
C LEU A 347 -20.76 -6.92 10.32
N HIS A 348 -20.96 -6.49 11.56
CA HIS A 348 -22.30 -6.18 12.07
C HIS A 348 -22.86 -4.91 11.39
N ASP A 349 -24.17 -4.89 11.10
CA ASP A 349 -24.90 -3.90 10.28
C ASP A 349 -24.45 -3.90 8.81
N VAL A 350 -24.86 -4.94 8.09
CA VAL A 350 -24.59 -5.14 6.65
C VAL A 350 -25.63 -4.36 5.86
N GLU A 351 -25.18 -3.50 4.94
CA GLU A 351 -26.05 -3.04 3.87
C GLU A 351 -26.17 -4.17 2.84
N GLU A 352 -27.39 -4.57 2.48
CA GLU A 352 -27.61 -5.43 1.31
C GLU A 352 -27.12 -4.67 0.08
N ILE A 353 -26.07 -5.18 -0.56
CA ILE A 353 -25.56 -4.65 -1.82
C ILE A 353 -25.85 -5.67 -2.89
N ASP A 354 -26.54 -5.24 -3.94
CA ASP A 354 -26.86 -6.08 -5.07
C ASP A 354 -25.57 -6.55 -5.78
N TYR A 355 -25.37 -7.87 -5.76
CA TYR A 355 -24.39 -8.54 -6.61
C TYR A 355 -24.99 -8.67 -8.02
N PHE A 356 -24.78 -7.68 -8.89
CA PHE A 356 -25.08 -7.87 -10.31
C PHE A 356 -23.88 -8.52 -10.99
N GLU A 357 -24.10 -9.70 -11.59
CA GLU A 357 -23.16 -10.32 -12.53
C GLU A 357 -22.92 -9.36 -13.69
N SER A 358 -21.68 -8.87 -13.84
CA SER A 358 -21.31 -8.03 -14.96
C SER A 358 -21.35 -8.86 -16.25
N GLY A 359 -22.41 -8.68 -17.04
CA GLY A 359 -22.45 -9.14 -18.43
C GLY A 359 -21.27 -8.54 -19.20
N GLY A 360 -20.62 -9.38 -20.02
CA GLY A 360 -19.38 -9.05 -20.72
C GLY A 360 -19.41 -7.71 -21.43
N PHE A 361 -18.36 -6.92 -21.20
CA PHE A 361 -18.12 -5.67 -21.89
C PHE A 361 -17.69 -5.96 -23.33
N LEU A 362 -18.59 -5.70 -24.28
CA LEU A 362 -18.22 -5.51 -25.69
C LEU A 362 -17.98 -4.00 -25.87
N PHE A 363 -16.75 -3.58 -26.19
CA PHE A 363 -16.49 -2.23 -26.67
C PHE A 363 -16.16 -2.27 -28.16
N ILE A 364 -16.86 -1.42 -28.92
CA ILE A 364 -16.57 -1.02 -30.31
C ILE A 364 -15.45 0.02 -30.27
#